data_AF-A0A1Y3BKG5-F1
#
_entry.id   AF-A0A1Y3BKG5-F1
#
_cell.length_a   1.000
_cell.length_b   1.000
_cell.length_c   1.000
_cell.angle_alpha   90.00
_cell.angle_beta   90.00
_cell.angle_gamma   90.00
#
_symmetry.space_group_name_H-M   'P 1'
#
loop_
_entity.id
_entity.type
_entity.pdbx_description
1 polymer ?
#
loop_
_entity_poly.entity_id
_entity_poly.type
_entity_poly.pdbx_seq_one_letter_code
_entity_poly.pdbx_strand_id
1 'polypeptide(L)'
;YWVCLKGTTLLFYRCDCDDDNKSGGHVIEARPRHLIFVDACLVQAIPEHPKRDFVFCLSTAFGDAYLLDAPCLVERDFWIAAIHCACAAQLARSSGRATVSHVLHKEIKRLEEAIELDIRAKTEAEQIISTALATGSLTATEAKSKQQQLMNQIHGLEEKIEKNRIEIFRFRAYLAAITNEEDPNPKTLLSQTTKRSKIQLNRLGVFSVSSLHGKLFITGSIMFSKLFSFHKLSIVPKIRQSLEI
;
A
#
# COMPACT_ATOMS: atom_id res chain seq x y z
N TYR A 1 -3.30 -19.55 12.43
CA TYR A 1 -4.18 -20.13 11.38
C TYR A 1 -3.37 -20.73 10.24
N TRP A 2 -4.03 -21.53 9.42
CA TRP A 2 -3.60 -21.86 8.06
C TRP A 2 -4.15 -20.81 7.08
N VAL A 3 -3.31 -20.23 6.24
CA VAL A 3 -3.72 -19.19 5.29
C VAL A 3 -3.69 -19.73 3.88
N CYS A 4 -4.58 -19.27 3.02
CA CYS A 4 -4.55 -19.55 1.59
C CYS A 4 -4.81 -18.27 0.79
N LEU A 5 -3.98 -17.97 -0.20
CA LEU A 5 -4.23 -16.92 -1.19
C LEU A 5 -5.00 -17.52 -2.38
N LYS A 6 -6.20 -17.02 -2.66
CA LYS A 6 -7.01 -17.42 -3.83
C LYS A 6 -7.44 -16.17 -4.60
N GLY A 7 -6.86 -15.95 -5.77
CA GLY A 7 -6.99 -14.66 -6.46
C GLY A 7 -6.45 -13.54 -5.57
N THR A 8 -7.23 -12.48 -5.37
CA THR A 8 -6.91 -11.36 -4.46
C THR A 8 -7.64 -11.47 -3.11
N THR A 9 -7.79 -12.70 -2.60
CA THR A 9 -8.43 -12.95 -1.30
C THR A 9 -7.55 -13.86 -0.45
N LEU A 10 -7.21 -13.41 0.75
CA LEU A 10 -6.61 -14.23 1.80
C LEU A 10 -7.69 -14.91 2.63
N LEU A 11 -7.62 -16.23 2.72
CA LEU A 11 -8.57 -17.09 3.42
C LEU A 11 -7.87 -17.66 4.66
N PHE A 12 -8.49 -17.49 5.84
CA PHE A 12 -7.90 -17.89 7.11
C PHE A 12 -8.69 -19.04 7.73
N TYR A 13 -8.06 -20.21 7.82
CA TYR A 13 -8.64 -21.43 8.36
C TYR A 13 -8.05 -21.69 9.74
N ARG A 14 -8.91 -21.85 10.76
CA ARG A 14 -8.41 -22.22 12.08
C ARG A 14 -7.70 -23.57 11.98
N CYS A 15 -6.55 -23.65 12.63
CA CYS A 15 -5.78 -24.87 12.78
C CYS A 15 -5.55 -24.99 14.28
N ASP A 16 -6.04 -26.07 14.89
CA ASP A 16 -5.77 -26.35 16.30
C ASP A 16 -4.36 -26.95 16.36
N CYS A 17 -3.39 -26.11 16.69
CA CYS A 17 -2.09 -26.55 17.17
C CYS A 17 -2.23 -26.73 18.69
N ASP A 18 -2.86 -27.82 19.11
CA ASP A 18 -2.83 -28.21 20.52
C ASP A 18 -1.41 -28.72 20.83
N ASP A 19 -0.67 -27.95 21.62
CA ASP A 19 0.69 -28.28 22.08
C ASP A 19 0.74 -29.49 23.04
N ASP A 20 -0.38 -30.15 23.34
CA ASP A 20 -0.48 -31.07 24.47
C ASP A 20 -1.03 -32.48 24.18
N ASN A 21 -1.16 -32.94 22.92
CA ASN A 21 -1.52 -34.36 22.74
C ASN A 21 -0.91 -35.14 21.58
N LYS A 22 -0.40 -36.30 21.98
CA LYS A 22 0.22 -37.37 21.21
C LYS A 22 -0.80 -38.03 20.27
N SER A 23 -1.09 -37.43 19.12
CA SER A 23 -1.63 -38.15 17.96
C SER A 23 -1.57 -37.27 16.71
N GLY A 24 -0.73 -37.68 15.76
CA GLY A 24 -0.45 -36.94 14.53
C GLY A 24 -1.69 -36.68 13.67
N GLY A 25 -2.02 -35.40 13.51
CA GLY A 25 -2.96 -34.91 12.51
C GLY A 25 -3.29 -33.45 12.76
N HIS A 26 -2.73 -32.54 11.96
CA HIS A 26 -3.19 -31.14 11.97
C HIS A 26 -4.61 -31.08 11.42
N VAL A 27 -5.60 -30.85 12.29
CA VAL A 27 -6.98 -30.64 11.86
C VAL A 27 -7.14 -29.20 11.41
N ILE A 28 -7.32 -29.00 10.11
CA ILE A 28 -7.65 -27.71 9.51
C ILE A 28 -9.17 -27.68 9.31
N GLU A 29 -9.83 -26.64 9.81
CA GLU A 29 -11.26 -26.46 9.60
C GLU A 29 -11.61 -26.41 8.09
N ALA A 30 -12.72 -27.02 7.69
CA ALA A 30 -13.13 -27.06 6.27
C ALA A 30 -13.57 -25.70 5.71
N ARG A 31 -13.93 -24.73 6.56
CA ARG A 31 -14.40 -23.39 6.15
C ARG A 31 -13.48 -22.30 6.69
N PRO A 32 -13.19 -21.25 5.90
CA PRO A 32 -12.39 -20.14 6.37
C PRO A 32 -13.18 -19.35 7.43
N ARG A 33 -12.52 -18.99 8.54
CA ARG A 33 -13.08 -18.13 9.59
C ARG A 33 -13.02 -16.66 9.22
N HIS A 34 -11.97 -16.25 8.53
CA HIS A 34 -11.78 -14.87 8.09
C HIS A 34 -11.40 -14.81 6.63
N LEU A 35 -11.75 -13.69 5.99
CA LEU A 35 -11.36 -13.35 4.64
C LEU A 35 -10.85 -11.91 4.65
N ILE A 36 -9.75 -11.66 3.92
CA ILE A 36 -9.25 -10.30 3.67
C ILE A 36 -9.15 -10.13 2.15
N PHE A 37 -9.81 -9.09 1.64
CA PHE A 37 -9.62 -8.65 0.26
C PHE A 37 -8.33 -7.85 0.17
N VAL A 38 -7.44 -8.30 -0.71
CA VAL A 38 -6.11 -7.72 -0.88
C VAL A 38 -5.96 -7.03 -2.23
N ASP A 39 -7.05 -6.75 -2.93
CA ASP A 39 -7.02 -5.96 -4.15
C ASP A 39 -6.44 -4.57 -3.86
N ALA A 40 -5.58 -4.12 -4.77
CA ALA A 40 -4.78 -2.90 -4.65
C ALA A 40 -4.07 -2.72 -3.30
N CYS A 41 -3.70 -3.82 -2.62
CA CYS A 41 -2.97 -3.75 -1.36
C CYS A 41 -1.49 -3.40 -1.54
N LEU A 42 -0.85 -2.95 -0.47
CA LEU A 42 0.59 -2.81 -0.38
C LEU A 42 1.12 -3.64 0.79
N VAL A 43 2.19 -4.38 0.54
CA VAL A 43 2.81 -5.28 1.52
C VAL A 43 4.27 -4.89 1.71
N GLN A 44 4.74 -4.82 2.95
CA GLN A 44 6.10 -4.42 3.31
C GLN A 44 6.64 -5.30 4.43
N ALA A 45 7.90 -5.72 4.35
CA ALA A 45 8.59 -6.34 5.48
C ALA A 45 8.75 -5.34 6.63
N ILE A 46 8.66 -5.82 7.88
CA ILE A 46 8.84 -5.03 9.10
C ILE A 46 9.99 -5.66 9.91
N PRO A 47 11.25 -5.54 9.45
CA PRO A 47 12.41 -6.12 10.14
C PRO A 47 12.66 -5.52 11.52
N GLU A 48 12.16 -4.30 11.79
CA GLU A 48 12.27 -3.60 13.06
C GLU A 48 11.24 -4.01 14.12
N HIS A 49 10.41 -5.02 13.85
CA HIS A 49 9.37 -5.43 14.79
C HIS A 49 9.99 -5.92 16.13
N PRO A 50 9.51 -5.44 17.29
CA PRO A 50 10.25 -5.57 18.55
C PRO A 50 10.33 -6.99 19.13
N LYS A 51 9.53 -7.93 18.63
CA LYS A 51 9.37 -9.28 19.22
C LYS A 51 9.48 -10.44 18.23
N ARG A 52 9.51 -10.17 16.93
CA ARG A 52 9.33 -11.18 15.88
C ARG A 52 10.14 -10.76 14.66
N ASP A 53 10.85 -11.71 14.05
CA ASP A 53 11.86 -11.40 13.03
C ASP A 53 11.30 -11.35 11.61
N PHE A 54 10.23 -12.10 11.34
CA PHE A 54 9.73 -12.35 9.99
C PHE A 54 8.35 -11.75 9.76
N VAL A 55 8.12 -10.58 10.37
CA VAL A 55 6.86 -9.85 10.25
C VAL A 55 6.82 -9.07 8.93
N PHE A 56 5.66 -9.07 8.31
CA PHE A 56 5.30 -8.18 7.23
C PHE A 56 3.95 -7.52 7.49
N CYS A 57 3.77 -6.32 6.96
CA CYS A 57 2.57 -5.51 7.08
C CYS A 57 1.85 -5.45 5.73
N LEU A 58 0.60 -5.90 5.69
CA LEU A 58 -0.32 -5.73 4.58
C LEU A 58 -1.26 -4.57 4.86
N SER A 59 -1.26 -3.57 3.99
CA SER A 59 -2.21 -2.45 4.02
C SER A 59 -3.16 -2.54 2.82
N THR A 60 -4.46 -2.51 3.06
CA THR A 60 -5.49 -2.65 2.02
C THR A 60 -5.83 -1.31 1.40
N ALA A 61 -6.44 -1.33 0.20
CA ALA A 61 -7.01 -0.14 -0.43
C ALA A 61 -8.24 0.42 0.31
N PHE A 62 -8.67 -0.20 1.41
CA PHE A 62 -9.77 0.26 2.26
C PHE A 62 -9.29 0.99 3.53
N GLY A 63 -7.97 1.11 3.72
CA GLY A 63 -7.40 1.79 4.89
C GLY A 63 -7.05 0.88 6.07
N ASP A 64 -7.30 -0.42 5.96
CA ASP A 64 -6.93 -1.39 6.99
C ASP A 64 -5.46 -1.78 6.86
N ALA A 65 -4.83 -2.10 8.00
CA ALA A 65 -3.51 -2.69 8.03
C ALA A 65 -3.46 -3.92 8.94
N TYR A 66 -2.78 -4.96 8.48
CA TYR A 66 -2.63 -6.25 9.13
C TYR A 66 -1.15 -6.60 9.23
N LEU A 67 -0.71 -7.02 10.42
CA LEU A 67 0.62 -7.60 10.62
C LEU A 67 0.50 -9.12 10.56
N LEU A 68 1.37 -9.75 9.77
CA LEU A 68 1.47 -11.19 9.60
C LEU A 68 2.90 -11.62 9.93
N ASP A 69 3.02 -12.70 10.70
CA ASP A 69 4.30 -13.27 11.12
C ASP A 69 4.55 -14.57 10.32
N ALA A 70 5.61 -14.59 9.52
CA ALA A 70 6.01 -15.77 8.74
C ALA A 70 6.94 -16.69 9.56
N PRO A 71 7.05 -17.98 9.23
CA PRO A 71 7.90 -18.90 9.98
C PRO A 71 9.41 -18.67 9.74
N CYS A 72 9.79 -18.07 8.60
CA CYS A 72 11.17 -17.72 8.29
C CYS A 72 11.23 -16.58 7.26
N LEU A 73 12.44 -16.04 7.05
CA LEU A 73 12.72 -14.97 6.09
C LEU A 73 12.26 -15.31 4.67
N VAL A 74 12.57 -16.52 4.20
CA VAL A 74 12.21 -16.98 2.85
C VAL A 74 10.70 -17.00 2.66
N GLU A 75 9.97 -17.53 3.65
CA GLU A 75 8.50 -17.57 3.60
C GLU A 75 7.89 -16.16 3.65
N ARG A 76 8.47 -15.24 4.44
CA ARG A 76 8.04 -13.82 4.46
C ARG A 76 8.12 -13.20 3.07
N ASP A 77 9.28 -13.31 2.44
CA ASP A 77 9.55 -12.68 1.14
C ASP A 77 8.70 -13.35 0.04
N PHE A 78 8.53 -14.68 0.12
CA PHE A 78 7.63 -15.42 -0.75
C PHE A 78 6.17 -14.93 -0.62
N TRP A 79 5.68 -14.71 0.61
CA TRP A 79 4.33 -14.19 0.84
C TRP A 79 4.11 -12.79 0.27
N ILE A 80 5.08 -11.90 0.46
CA ILE A 80 5.06 -10.55 -0.10
C ILE A 80 4.93 -10.63 -1.63
N ALA A 81 5.84 -11.38 -2.27
CA ALA A 81 5.84 -11.55 -3.72
C ALA A 81 4.54 -12.19 -4.23
N ALA A 82 4.05 -13.25 -3.60
CA ALA A 82 2.83 -13.94 -4.02
C ALA A 82 1.59 -13.03 -4.00
N ILE A 83 1.46 -12.19 -2.97
CA ILE A 83 0.35 -11.23 -2.84
C ILE A 83 0.47 -10.15 -3.90
N HIS A 84 1.67 -9.59 -4.13
CA HIS A 84 1.92 -8.60 -5.17
C HIS A 84 1.67 -9.16 -6.57
N CYS A 85 2.11 -10.38 -6.87
CA CYS A 85 1.82 -11.07 -8.13
C CYS A 85 0.32 -11.24 -8.36
N ALA A 86 -0.44 -11.63 -7.34
CA ALA A 86 -1.89 -11.74 -7.44
C ALA A 86 -2.56 -10.38 -7.74
N CYS A 87 -2.07 -9.29 -7.12
CA CYS A 87 -2.55 -7.94 -7.37
C CYS A 87 -2.13 -7.39 -8.75
N ALA A 88 -0.94 -7.75 -9.23
CA ALA A 88 -0.47 -7.40 -10.57
C ALA A 88 -1.33 -8.09 -11.64
N ALA A 89 -1.55 -9.40 -11.50
CA ALA A 89 -2.42 -10.17 -12.38
C ALA A 89 -3.85 -9.62 -12.36
N GLN A 90 -4.36 -9.25 -11.18
CA GLN A 90 -5.64 -8.58 -10.99
C GLN A 90 -5.77 -7.30 -11.81
N LEU A 91 -4.77 -6.42 -11.73
CA LEU A 91 -4.74 -5.14 -12.44
C LEU A 91 -4.78 -5.33 -13.96
N ALA A 92 -4.11 -6.36 -14.47
CA ALA A 92 -4.02 -6.66 -15.90
C ALA A 92 -5.22 -7.46 -16.46
N ARG A 93 -6.18 -7.90 -15.61
CA ARG A 93 -7.27 -8.80 -16.04
C ARG A 93 -8.09 -8.28 -17.22
N SER A 94 -8.26 -6.96 -17.33
CA SER A 94 -9.04 -6.31 -18.39
C SER A 94 -8.19 -5.78 -19.56
N SER A 95 -6.87 -6.04 -19.56
CA SER A 95 -5.92 -5.39 -20.48
C SER A 95 -5.73 -6.10 -21.82
N GLY A 96 -6.60 -7.06 -22.16
CA GLY A 96 -6.55 -7.80 -23.42
C GLY A 96 -5.30 -8.68 -23.53
N ARG A 97 -4.49 -8.48 -24.59
CA ARG A 97 -3.25 -9.24 -24.87
C ARG A 97 -1.97 -8.61 -24.29
N ALA A 98 -2.08 -7.54 -23.50
CA ALA A 98 -0.92 -6.91 -22.91
C ALA A 98 -0.34 -7.74 -21.76
N THR A 99 1.00 -7.82 -21.68
CA THR A 99 1.66 -8.45 -20.53
C THR A 99 1.43 -7.62 -19.26
N VAL A 100 1.43 -8.28 -18.10
CA VAL A 100 1.25 -7.60 -16.79
C VAL A 100 2.28 -6.49 -16.60
N SER A 101 3.53 -6.75 -16.96
CA SER A 101 4.62 -5.75 -16.90
C SER A 101 4.32 -4.54 -17.79
N HIS A 102 3.82 -4.72 -19.01
CA HIS A 102 3.46 -3.59 -19.89
C HIS A 102 2.37 -2.71 -19.28
N VAL A 103 1.34 -3.33 -18.68
CA VAL A 103 0.25 -2.61 -18.00
C VAL A 103 0.78 -1.79 -16.83
N LEU A 104 1.64 -2.38 -15.99
CA LEU A 104 2.25 -1.69 -14.85
C LEU A 104 3.11 -0.50 -15.28
N HIS A 105 3.98 -0.67 -16.28
CA HIS A 105 4.82 0.41 -16.80
C HIS A 105 3.98 1.56 -17.37
N LYS A 106 2.89 1.25 -18.08
CA LYS A 106 1.96 2.25 -18.60
C LYS A 106 1.30 3.04 -17.48
N GLU A 107 0.83 2.38 -16.43
CA GLU A 107 0.20 3.05 -15.29
C GLU A 107 1.20 3.88 -14.49
N ILE A 108 2.43 3.39 -14.28
CA ILE A 108 3.50 4.16 -13.64
C ILE A 108 3.77 5.45 -14.43
N LYS A 109 3.98 5.35 -15.74
CA LYS A 109 4.23 6.52 -16.59
C LYS A 109 3.08 7.54 -16.53
N ARG A 110 1.83 7.07 -16.59
CA ARG A 110 0.65 7.93 -16.47
C ARG A 110 0.61 8.68 -15.14
N LEU A 111 0.97 8.02 -14.04
CA LEU A 111 1.04 8.63 -12.71
C LEU A 111 2.19 9.63 -12.59
N GLU A 112 3.35 9.33 -13.19
CA GLU A 112 4.50 10.24 -13.22
C GLU A 112 4.16 11.54 -13.96
N GLU A 113 3.53 11.46 -15.13
CA GLU A 113 3.03 12.62 -15.89
C GLU A 113 1.99 13.43 -15.09
N ALA A 114 1.08 12.75 -14.37
CA ALA A 114 0.10 13.40 -13.51
C ALA A 114 0.75 14.14 -12.33
N ILE A 115 1.77 13.56 -11.70
CA ILE A 115 2.54 14.21 -10.63
C ILE A 115 3.25 15.46 -11.17
N GLU A 116 3.84 15.39 -12.35
CA GLU A 116 4.54 16.52 -12.96
C GLU A 116 3.61 17.72 -13.18
N LEU A 117 2.39 17.46 -13.67
CA LEU A 117 1.35 18.48 -13.83
C LEU A 117 0.91 19.07 -12.48
N ASP A 118 0.68 18.22 -11.47
CA ASP A 118 0.26 18.67 -10.14
C ASP A 118 1.36 19.48 -9.42
N ILE A 119 2.64 19.13 -9.62
CA ILE A 119 3.78 19.90 -9.08
C ILE A 119 3.85 21.29 -9.72
N ARG A 120 3.65 21.40 -11.04
CA ARG A 120 3.59 22.70 -11.73
C ARG A 120 2.45 23.56 -11.19
N ALA A 121 1.24 23.01 -11.12
CA ALA A 121 0.07 23.73 -10.60
C ALA A 121 0.27 24.17 -9.13
N LYS A 122 0.93 23.34 -8.32
CA LYS A 122 1.27 23.70 -6.94
C LYS A 122 2.22 24.89 -6.90
N THR A 123 3.28 24.84 -7.72
CA THR A 123 4.31 25.88 -7.79
C THR A 123 3.71 27.21 -8.25
N GLU A 124 2.81 27.18 -9.23
CA GLU A 124 2.08 28.36 -9.68
C GLU A 124 1.20 28.96 -8.57
N ALA A 125 0.45 28.14 -7.82
CA ALA A 125 -0.35 28.61 -6.70
C ALA A 125 0.52 29.23 -5.58
N GLU A 126 1.70 28.66 -5.29
CA GLU A 126 2.66 29.21 -4.33
C GLU A 126 3.21 30.57 -4.78
N GLN A 127 3.51 30.72 -6.09
CA GLN A 127 3.94 31.98 -6.67
C GLN A 127 2.84 33.05 -6.61
N ILE A 128 1.58 32.68 -6.84
CA ILE A 128 0.43 33.61 -6.72
C ILE A 128 0.30 34.09 -5.27
N ILE A 129 0.47 33.22 -4.26
CA ILE A 129 0.45 33.66 -2.84
C ILE A 129 1.58 34.65 -2.56
N SER A 130 2.80 34.34 -3.02
CA SER A 130 3.98 35.20 -2.81
C SER A 130 3.82 36.58 -3.44
N THR A 131 3.24 36.64 -4.66
CA THR A 131 3.10 37.88 -5.45
C THR A 131 1.82 38.68 -5.15
N ALA A 132 0.70 38.02 -4.82
CA ALA A 132 -0.55 38.71 -4.47
C ALA A 132 -0.45 39.52 -3.18
N LEU A 133 0.51 39.20 -2.31
CA LEU A 133 0.85 40.02 -1.14
C LEU A 133 1.63 41.30 -1.51
N ALA A 134 2.20 41.38 -2.72
CA ALA A 134 3.09 42.48 -3.14
C ALA A 134 2.38 43.57 -3.97
N THR A 135 1.25 43.28 -4.63
CA THR A 135 0.68 44.16 -5.67
C THR A 135 -0.35 45.18 -5.19
N GLY A 136 -0.70 45.21 -3.89
CA GLY A 136 -1.51 46.29 -3.27
C GLY A 136 -2.92 46.52 -3.86
N SER A 137 -3.37 45.69 -4.81
CA SER A 137 -4.59 45.89 -5.60
C SER A 137 -5.86 45.31 -4.95
N LEU A 138 -5.74 44.64 -3.80
CA LEU A 138 -6.83 43.98 -3.09
C LEU A 138 -7.02 44.61 -1.72
N THR A 139 -8.28 44.70 -1.25
CA THR A 139 -8.53 45.01 0.15
C THR A 139 -7.97 43.90 1.06
N ALA A 140 -7.67 44.22 2.32
CA ALA A 140 -7.11 43.26 3.27
C ALA A 140 -7.96 41.98 3.41
N THR A 141 -9.28 42.12 3.34
CA THR A 141 -10.24 40.99 3.44
C THR A 141 -10.21 40.10 2.19
N GLU A 142 -10.15 40.70 1.00
CA GLU A 142 -10.07 39.95 -0.28
C GLU A 142 -8.74 39.22 -0.41
N ALA A 143 -7.63 39.87 -0.02
CA ALA A 143 -6.31 39.25 0.01
C ALA A 143 -6.30 38.02 0.92
N LYS A 144 -6.88 38.12 2.12
CA LYS A 144 -6.98 37.01 3.09
C LYS A 144 -7.84 35.85 2.55
N SER A 145 -8.98 36.14 1.93
CA SER A 145 -9.86 35.12 1.35
C SER A 145 -9.18 34.36 0.21
N LYS A 146 -8.55 35.10 -0.72
CA LYS A 146 -7.80 34.52 -1.84
C LYS A 146 -6.61 33.69 -1.37
N GLN A 147 -5.88 34.17 -0.36
CA GLN A 147 -4.79 33.41 0.26
C GLN A 147 -5.29 32.09 0.83
N GLN A 148 -6.42 32.08 1.55
CA GLN A 148 -6.99 30.85 2.10
C GLN A 148 -7.42 29.87 1.01
N GLN A 149 -8.02 30.37 -0.07
CA GLN A 149 -8.42 29.55 -1.21
C GLN A 149 -7.21 28.87 -1.88
N LEU A 150 -6.14 29.63 -2.14
CA LEU A 150 -4.92 29.11 -2.75
C LEU A 150 -4.20 28.12 -1.80
N MET A 151 -4.20 28.38 -0.50
CA MET A 151 -3.69 27.42 0.48
C MET A 151 -4.47 26.11 0.43
N ASN A 152 -5.80 26.15 0.35
CA ASN A 152 -6.61 24.93 0.22
C ASN A 152 -6.31 24.18 -1.09
N GLN A 153 -6.12 24.90 -2.19
CA GLN A 153 -5.72 24.32 -3.47
C GLN A 153 -4.37 23.62 -3.39
N ILE A 154 -3.35 24.27 -2.79
CA ILE A 154 -2.03 23.68 -2.57
C ILE A 154 -2.14 22.39 -1.76
N HIS A 155 -2.91 22.40 -0.66
CA HIS A 155 -3.11 21.20 0.16
C HIS A 155 -3.75 20.05 -0.63
N GLY A 156 -4.74 20.34 -1.48
CA GLY A 156 -5.36 19.33 -2.35
C GLY A 156 -4.37 18.74 -3.36
N LEU A 157 -3.52 19.58 -3.95
CA LEU A 157 -2.47 19.14 -4.88
C LEU A 157 -1.41 18.29 -4.17
N GLU A 158 -0.99 18.69 -2.97
CA GLU A 158 -0.05 17.92 -2.14
C GLU A 158 -0.58 16.51 -1.84
N GLU A 159 -1.84 16.39 -1.44
CA GLU A 159 -2.46 15.08 -1.16
C GLU A 159 -2.57 14.21 -2.43
N LYS A 160 -2.90 14.81 -3.57
CA LYS A 160 -2.95 14.12 -4.86
C LYS A 160 -1.57 13.61 -5.30
N ILE A 161 -0.52 14.44 -5.13
CA ILE A 161 0.87 14.06 -5.40
C ILE A 161 1.30 12.92 -4.48
N GLU A 162 1.03 12.99 -3.18
CA GLU A 162 1.36 11.92 -2.23
C GLU A 162 0.66 10.60 -2.60
N LYS A 163 -0.63 10.66 -2.96
CA LYS A 163 -1.39 9.50 -3.40
C LYS A 163 -0.79 8.86 -4.65
N ASN A 164 -0.48 9.64 -5.68
CA ASN A 164 0.13 9.12 -6.90
C ASN A 164 1.54 8.54 -6.66
N ARG A 165 2.33 9.12 -5.74
CA ARG A 165 3.65 8.58 -5.36
C ARG A 165 3.54 7.21 -4.69
N ILE A 166 2.58 7.04 -3.79
CA ILE A 166 2.28 5.75 -3.17
C ILE A 166 1.81 4.72 -4.21
N GLU A 167 1.01 5.13 -5.20
CA GLU A 167 0.58 4.24 -6.28
C GLU A 167 1.74 3.80 -7.16
N ILE A 168 2.64 4.70 -7.53
CA ILE A 168 3.86 4.36 -8.27
C ILE A 168 4.70 3.38 -7.44
N PHE A 169 4.87 3.63 -6.14
CA PHE A 169 5.58 2.72 -5.25
C PHE A 169 4.94 1.32 -5.25
N ARG A 170 3.60 1.25 -5.14
CA ARG A 170 2.85 0.00 -5.17
C ARG A 170 3.01 -0.75 -6.50
N PHE A 171 2.90 -0.06 -7.63
CA PHE A 171 3.11 -0.68 -8.94
C PHE A 171 4.56 -1.11 -9.18
N ARG A 172 5.55 -0.40 -8.63
CA ARG A 172 6.95 -0.84 -8.67
C ARG A 172 7.19 -2.09 -7.82
N ALA A 173 6.57 -2.20 -6.65
CA ALA A 173 6.61 -3.43 -5.85
C ALA A 173 5.96 -4.61 -6.60
N TYR A 174 4.84 -4.35 -7.29
CA TYR A 174 4.19 -5.37 -8.13
C TYR A 174 5.06 -5.80 -9.30
N LEU A 175 5.77 -4.85 -9.92
CA LEU A 175 6.70 -5.12 -11.00
C LEU A 175 7.88 -5.97 -10.48
N ALA A 176 8.50 -5.56 -9.37
CA ALA A 176 9.57 -6.30 -8.71
C ALA A 176 9.18 -7.75 -8.41
N ALA A 177 7.95 -7.98 -7.92
CA ALA A 177 7.45 -9.33 -7.65
C ALA A 177 7.32 -10.23 -8.89
N ILE A 178 7.02 -9.66 -10.07
CA ILE A 178 6.85 -10.44 -11.32
C ILE A 178 8.13 -10.52 -12.16
N THR A 179 9.03 -9.55 -12.07
CA THR A 179 10.28 -9.51 -12.84
C THR A 179 11.52 -9.90 -12.02
N ASN A 180 11.38 -10.12 -10.71
CA ASN A 180 12.48 -10.27 -9.76
C ASN A 180 13.46 -9.09 -9.78
N GLU A 181 12.97 -7.89 -10.08
CA GLU A 181 13.70 -6.64 -9.93
C GLU A 181 13.80 -6.22 -8.44
N GLU A 182 14.60 -5.19 -8.17
CA GLU A 182 14.73 -4.65 -6.81
C GLU A 182 13.44 -3.97 -6.35
N ASP A 183 13.02 -4.25 -5.12
CA ASP A 183 11.88 -3.59 -4.50
C ASP A 183 12.09 -2.07 -4.37
N PRO A 184 11.02 -1.26 -4.50
CA PRO A 184 11.15 0.19 -4.37
C PRO A 184 11.55 0.59 -2.95
N ASN A 185 12.51 1.51 -2.83
CA ASN A 185 13.06 1.93 -1.55
C ASN A 185 12.03 2.73 -0.69
N PRO A 186 11.61 2.21 0.48
CA PRO A 186 10.63 2.87 1.35
C PRO A 186 11.08 4.26 1.84
N LYS A 187 12.38 4.44 2.09
CA LYS A 187 12.94 5.71 2.60
C LYS A 187 12.80 6.83 1.58
N THR A 188 12.95 6.52 0.29
CA THR A 188 12.76 7.50 -0.79
C THR A 188 11.34 8.05 -0.76
N LEU A 189 10.33 7.18 -0.64
CA LEU A 189 8.93 7.60 -0.56
C LEU A 189 8.64 8.40 0.72
N LEU A 190 9.08 7.92 1.88
CA LEU A 190 8.83 8.57 3.17
C LEU A 190 9.53 9.93 3.32
N SER A 191 10.65 10.13 2.64
CA SER A 191 11.34 11.43 2.62
C SER A 191 10.46 12.52 1.97
N GLN A 192 9.64 12.12 1.00
CA GLN A 192 8.78 12.97 0.19
C GLN A 192 7.37 13.20 0.77
N THR A 193 7.06 12.61 1.93
CA THR A 193 5.78 12.83 2.64
C THR A 193 5.67 14.26 3.16
N THR A 194 4.49 14.85 3.02
CA THR A 194 4.19 16.22 3.46
C THR A 194 4.27 16.36 4.99
N LYS A 195 4.55 17.58 5.47
CA LYS A 195 4.57 17.86 6.91
C LYS A 195 3.23 17.52 7.57
N ARG A 196 2.12 17.79 6.87
CA ARG A 196 0.76 17.50 7.33
C ARG A 196 0.54 16.00 7.53
N SER A 197 0.86 15.19 6.52
CA SER A 197 0.75 13.73 6.61
C SER A 197 1.67 13.16 7.70
N LYS A 198 2.91 13.66 7.83
CA LYS A 198 3.83 13.26 8.92
C LYS A 198 3.24 13.54 10.31
N ILE A 199 2.68 14.72 10.54
CA ILE A 199 2.04 15.06 11.84
C ILE A 199 0.87 14.12 12.13
N GLN A 200 0.02 13.84 11.14
CA GLN A 200 -1.12 12.93 11.29
C GLN A 200 -0.67 11.51 11.64
N LEU A 201 0.32 10.97 10.92
CA LEU A 201 0.85 9.62 11.14
C LEU A 201 1.60 9.50 12.47
N ASN A 202 2.36 10.53 12.86
CA ASN A 202 3.03 10.56 14.17
C ASN A 202 2.03 10.58 15.33
N ARG A 203 0.87 11.22 15.19
CA ARG A 203 -0.21 11.16 16.19
C ARG A 203 -0.80 9.75 16.34
N LEU A 204 -0.75 8.94 15.29
CA LEU A 204 -1.13 7.52 15.33
C LEU A 204 -0.02 6.62 15.89
N GLY A 205 1.17 7.17 16.14
CA GLY A 205 2.33 6.45 16.67
C GLY A 205 3.06 5.59 15.64
N VAL A 206 2.71 5.68 14.35
CA VAL A 206 3.35 4.89 13.29
C VAL A 206 3.55 5.70 12.01
N PHE A 207 4.81 5.82 11.58
CA PHE A 207 5.19 6.46 10.33
C PHE A 207 5.93 5.46 9.45
N SER A 208 5.17 4.79 8.57
CA SER A 208 5.68 3.79 7.63
C SER A 208 4.97 3.92 6.28
N VAL A 209 5.48 3.20 5.28
CA VAL A 209 4.83 3.16 3.96
C VAL A 209 3.41 2.59 4.07
N SER A 210 3.20 1.55 4.88
CA SER A 210 1.88 0.97 5.11
C SER A 210 0.91 1.93 5.80
N SER A 211 1.38 2.75 6.76
CA SER A 211 0.53 3.74 7.42
C SER A 211 0.18 4.91 6.50
N LEU A 212 1.12 5.33 5.64
CA LEU A 212 0.87 6.33 4.61
C LEU A 212 -0.11 5.82 3.54
N HIS A 213 0.03 4.57 3.10
CA HIS A 213 -0.90 3.93 2.17
C HIS A 213 -2.31 3.86 2.78
N GLY A 214 -2.44 3.35 4.00
CA GLY A 214 -3.72 3.33 4.71
C GLY A 214 -4.37 4.71 4.81
N LYS A 215 -3.60 5.76 5.15
CA LYS A 215 -4.09 7.14 5.23
C LYS A 215 -4.66 7.67 3.90
N LEU A 216 -4.02 7.36 2.78
CA LEU A 216 -4.33 7.97 1.47
C LEU A 216 -5.43 7.23 0.70
N PHE A 217 -5.68 5.97 1.03
CA PHE A 217 -6.69 5.11 0.39
C PHE A 217 -7.98 5.00 1.20
N ILE A 218 -8.04 5.68 2.32
CA ILE A 218 -9.21 5.84 3.15
C ILE A 218 -10.34 6.58 2.42
N THR A 219 -11.51 5.95 2.37
CA THR A 219 -12.80 6.62 2.14
C THR A 219 -13.57 6.85 3.46
N GLY A 220 -13.02 6.43 4.62
CA GLY A 220 -13.56 6.62 5.98
C GLY A 220 -12.51 6.45 7.11
N SER A 221 -12.90 6.58 8.38
CA SER A 221 -11.97 6.62 9.53
C SER A 221 -11.07 5.38 9.71
N ILE A 222 -9.79 5.61 10.06
CA ILE A 222 -8.74 4.62 10.32
C ILE A 222 -9.12 3.67 11.47
N MET A 223 -9.06 2.35 11.26
CA MET A 223 -9.05 1.33 12.32
C MET A 223 -7.79 0.47 12.23
N PHE A 224 -6.66 0.95 12.76
CA PHE A 224 -5.52 0.07 13.09
C PHE A 224 -5.94 -0.84 14.24
N SER A 225 -6.24 -2.13 14.02
CA SER A 225 -6.52 -3.02 15.16
C SER A 225 -6.44 -4.55 14.98
N LYS A 226 -5.83 -5.14 13.94
CA LYS A 226 -5.73 -6.62 13.91
C LYS A 226 -4.36 -7.15 13.49
N LEU A 227 -3.55 -7.51 14.49
CA LEU A 227 -2.41 -8.42 14.37
C LEU A 227 -2.94 -9.86 14.24
N PHE A 228 -2.59 -10.57 13.18
CA PHE A 228 -2.92 -11.99 13.03
C PHE A 228 -1.64 -12.84 12.92
N SER A 229 -1.51 -13.88 13.74
CA SER A 229 -0.39 -14.83 13.69
C SER A 229 -0.77 -16.10 12.91
N PHE A 230 0.15 -16.57 12.06
CA PHE A 230 -0.03 -17.74 11.20
C PHE A 230 1.13 -18.72 11.34
N HIS A 231 0.90 -20.00 11.06
CA HIS A 231 1.90 -21.06 11.30
C HIS A 231 2.30 -21.84 10.05
N LYS A 232 1.53 -21.83 8.96
CA LYS A 232 1.88 -22.53 7.70
C LYS A 232 0.96 -22.15 6.52
N LEU A 233 1.46 -22.27 5.29
CA LEU A 233 0.75 -22.06 4.01
C LEU A 233 0.68 -23.36 3.20
N SER A 234 -0.45 -23.62 2.52
CA SER A 234 -0.43 -24.29 1.21
C SER A 234 -0.98 -23.36 0.15
N ILE A 235 -0.22 -23.24 -0.92
CA ILE A 235 -0.61 -22.57 -2.16
C ILE A 235 -1.38 -23.58 -2.99
N VAL A 236 -2.59 -23.24 -3.43
CA VAL A 236 -3.25 -24.02 -4.48
C VAL A 236 -2.49 -23.75 -5.80
N PRO A 237 -1.92 -24.77 -6.48
CA PRO A 237 -0.89 -24.62 -7.52
C PRO A 237 -1.21 -23.77 -8.77
N LYS A 238 -2.44 -23.24 -8.90
CA LYS A 238 -2.90 -22.62 -10.15
C LYS A 238 -2.32 -21.24 -10.46
N ILE A 239 -1.63 -20.57 -9.53
CA ILE A 239 -1.10 -19.22 -9.78
C ILE A 239 0.23 -19.26 -10.56
N ARG A 240 0.98 -20.36 -10.51
CA ARG A 240 2.27 -20.48 -11.23
C ARG A 240 2.11 -20.75 -12.73
N GLN A 241 1.03 -21.41 -13.15
CA GLN A 241 0.76 -21.69 -14.57
C GLN A 241 0.25 -20.48 -15.37
N SER A 242 -0.22 -19.43 -14.71
CA SER A 242 -0.74 -18.21 -15.36
C SER A 242 0.30 -17.11 -15.60
N LEU A 243 1.56 -17.33 -15.20
CA LEU A 243 2.68 -16.39 -15.40
C LEU A 243 3.63 -16.82 -16.54
N GLU A 244 3.36 -17.97 -17.17
CA GLU A 244 4.08 -18.46 -18.36
C GLU A 244 3.15 -18.44 -19.60
N ILE A 245 2.59 -17.26 -19.95
CA ILE A 245 2.11 -16.94 -21.31
C ILE A 245 2.34 -15.45 -21.58
#